data_AF-A0A929QJ06-F1
#
_entry.id   AF-A0A929QJ06-F1
#
_cell.length_a   1.000
_cell.length_b   1.000
_cell.length_c   1.000
_cell.angle_alpha   90.00
_cell.angle_beta   90.00
_cell.angle_gamma   90.00
#
_symmetry.space_group_name_H-M   'P 1'
#
loop_
_entity.id
_entity.type
_entity.pdbx_description
1 polymer ?
#
loop_
_entity_poly.entity_id
_entity_poly.type
_entity_poly.pdbx_seq_one_letter_code
_entity_poly.pdbx_strand_id
1 'polypeptide(L)'
;MSLLIGKERFSGVFSPEIEKYEVGDLVKIKYKRVGFLNKMETIWLIAKNSEESGLLARIENLFFLLVALYLCFISLWVIYYGITLEFSIYRLFVTLAAACFLFWMGKSAYYRFLIFRYFIFG
;
A
#
# COMPACT_ATOMS: atom_id res chain seq x y z
N MET A 1 2.01 -1.17 30.37
CA MET A 1 1.48 -2.19 29.45
C MET A 1 2.47 -2.37 28.30
N SER A 2 2.71 -3.60 27.82
CA SER A 2 3.56 -3.84 26.64
C SER A 2 2.75 -4.55 25.57
N LEU A 3 2.78 -4.03 24.34
CA LEU A 3 2.06 -4.57 23.18
C LEU A 3 3.09 -5.21 22.26
N LEU A 4 2.87 -6.47 21.89
CA LEU A 4 3.63 -7.15 20.85
C LEU A 4 2.90 -6.92 19.54
N ILE A 5 3.55 -6.25 18.59
CA ILE A 5 3.01 -6.05 17.25
C ILE A 5 4.00 -6.69 16.28
N GLY A 6 3.58 -7.82 15.67
CA GLY A 6 4.49 -8.68 14.92
C GLY A 6 5.60 -9.24 15.81
N LYS A 7 6.86 -8.97 15.46
CA LYS A 7 8.06 -9.41 16.22
C LYS A 7 8.64 -8.33 17.14
N GLU A 8 8.07 -7.13 17.14
CA GLU A 8 8.60 -6.00 17.92
C GLU A 8 7.79 -5.77 19.20
N ARG A 9 8.50 -5.40 20.27
CA ARG A 9 7.90 -5.11 21.57
C ARG A 9 7.80 -3.60 21.77
N PHE A 10 6.57 -3.10 21.84
CA PHE A 10 6.26 -1.72 22.15
C PHE A 10 5.91 -1.59 23.63
N SER A 11 6.44 -0.57 24.31
CA SER A 11 6.08 -0.30 25.70
C SER A 11 5.82 1.18 25.89
N GLY A 12 4.71 1.52 26.54
CA GLY A 12 4.35 2.89 26.84
C GLY A 12 2.91 3.01 27.32
N VAL A 13 2.47 4.25 27.50
CA VAL A 13 1.05 4.58 27.63
C VAL A 13 0.50 4.63 26.21
N PHE A 14 -0.38 3.70 25.89
CA PHE A 14 -1.02 3.61 24.58
C PHE A 14 -2.21 4.56 24.53
N SER A 15 -2.41 5.23 23.39
CA SER A 15 -3.62 6.01 23.17
C SER A 15 -4.83 5.06 23.12
N PRO A 16 -6.00 5.44 23.68
CA PRO A 16 -7.23 4.64 23.57
C PRO A 16 -7.65 4.37 22.10
N GLU A 17 -7.08 5.10 21.14
CA GLU A 17 -7.24 4.81 19.71
C GLU A 17 -6.74 3.42 19.30
N ILE A 18 -5.86 2.78 20.07
CA ILE A 18 -5.38 1.43 19.77
C ILE A 18 -6.45 0.37 20.01
N GLU A 19 -7.37 0.59 20.96
CA GLU A 19 -8.46 -0.36 21.24
C GLU A 19 -9.46 -0.50 20.08
N LYS A 20 -9.39 0.41 19.09
CA LYS A 20 -10.21 0.37 17.88
C LYS A 20 -9.72 -0.65 16.83
N TYR A 21 -8.52 -1.21 17.00
CA TYR A 21 -7.92 -2.15 16.04
C TYR A 21 -8.17 -3.59 16.46
N GLU A 22 -8.55 -4.43 15.49
CA GLU A 22 -8.82 -5.85 15.71
C GLU A 22 -7.57 -6.70 15.53
N VAL A 23 -7.57 -7.88 16.14
CA VAL A 23 -6.49 -8.85 15.93
C VAL A 23 -6.50 -9.28 14.47
N GLY A 24 -5.36 -9.07 13.80
CA GLY A 24 -5.19 -9.36 12.38
C GLY A 24 -5.36 -8.14 11.46
N ASP A 25 -5.62 -6.93 11.97
CA ASP A 25 -5.62 -5.72 11.14
C ASP A 25 -4.22 -5.40 10.59
N LEU A 26 -4.15 -4.96 9.33
CA LEU A 26 -2.91 -4.45 8.76
C LEU A 26 -2.78 -2.96 9.08
N VAL A 27 -1.78 -2.63 9.89
CA VAL A 27 -1.51 -1.26 10.33
C VAL A 27 -0.10 -0.81 9.98
N LYS A 28 0.07 0.47 9.66
CA LYS A 28 1.36 1.12 9.53
C LYS A 28 1.68 1.89 10.80
N ILE A 29 2.79 1.55 11.43
CA ILE A 29 3.21 2.18 12.67
C ILE A 29 4.42 3.06 12.40
N LYS A 30 4.31 4.33 12.79
CA LYS A 30 5.47 5.22 12.92
C LYS A 30 5.89 5.21 14.39
N TYR A 31 7.16 4.93 14.64
CA TYR A 31 7.71 4.88 15.99
C TYR A 31 9.12 5.48 16.04
N LYS A 32 9.52 5.87 17.25
CA LYS A 32 10.86 6.35 17.58
C LYS A 32 11.50 5.43 18.60
N ARG A 33 12.76 5.05 18.35
CA ARG A 33 13.54 4.25 19.30
C ARG A 33 14.00 5.13 20.47
N VAL A 34 13.72 4.69 21.68
CA VAL A 34 14.13 5.37 22.93
C VAL A 34 14.80 4.33 23.82
N GLY A 35 16.13 4.25 23.74
CA GLY A 35 16.92 3.19 24.39
C GLY A 35 16.58 1.81 23.82
N PHE A 36 16.18 0.88 24.69
CA PHE A 36 15.78 -0.48 24.30
C PHE A 36 14.33 -0.61 23.82
N LEU A 37 13.54 0.48 23.89
CA LEU A 37 12.10 0.46 23.68
C LEU A 37 11.71 1.26 22.44
N ASN A 38 10.73 0.76 21.69
CA ASN A 38 10.11 1.48 20.59
C ASN A 38 8.91 2.28 21.13
N LYS A 39 9.00 3.62 21.10
CA LYS A 39 7.89 4.51 21.45
C LYS A 39 7.08 4.82 20.19
N MET A 40 5.81 4.45 20.21
CA MET A 40 4.90 4.66 19.09
C MET A 40 4.50 6.14 18.97
N GLU A 41 4.55 6.69 17.75
CA GLU A 41 4.12 8.07 17.46
C GLU A 41 2.74 8.09 16.79
N THR A 42 2.50 7.22 15.80
CA THR A 42 1.24 7.21 15.06
C THR A 42 0.97 5.82 14.50
N ILE A 43 -0.29 5.39 14.54
CA ILE A 43 -0.79 4.21 13.83
C ILE A 43 -1.73 4.65 12.72
N TRP A 44 -1.57 4.08 11.54
CA TRP A 44 -2.51 4.23 10.43
C TRP A 44 -3.06 2.86 10.04
N LEU A 45 -4.38 2.76 9.93
CA LEU A 45 -5.03 1.56 9.40
C LEU A 45 -4.79 1.48 7.90
N ILE A 46 -4.28 0.35 7.43
CA ILE A 46 -4.17 0.06 6.00
C ILE A 46 -5.36 -0.80 5.55
N ALA A 47 -5.67 -1.85 6.31
CA ALA A 47 -6.78 -2.75 6.01
C ALA A 47 -7.31 -3.43 7.26
N LYS A 48 -8.63 -3.61 7.30
CA LYS A 48 -9.30 -4.35 8.38
C LYS A 48 -9.36 -5.83 8.06
N ASN A 49 -9.13 -6.65 9.08
CA ASN A 49 -9.25 -8.09 8.98
C ASN A 49 -10.70 -8.52 8.70
N SER A 50 -11.68 -7.88 9.33
CA SER A 50 -13.10 -8.23 9.15
C SER A 50 -13.61 -8.02 7.73
N GLU A 51 -13.03 -7.10 6.97
CA GLU A 51 -13.40 -6.81 5.57
C GLU A 51 -12.59 -7.64 4.57
N GLU A 52 -11.28 -7.78 4.80
CA GLU A 52 -10.33 -8.31 3.80
C GLU A 52 -9.97 -9.78 4.00
N SER A 53 -10.33 -10.38 5.14
CA SER A 53 -10.06 -11.81 5.40
C SER A 53 -10.90 -12.76 4.57
N GLY A 54 -12.05 -12.30 4.05
CA GLY A 54 -12.97 -13.11 3.26
C GLY A 54 -12.35 -13.61 1.96
N LEU A 55 -12.66 -14.85 1.57
CA LEU A 55 -12.13 -15.47 0.34
C LEU A 55 -12.50 -14.64 -0.91
N LEU A 56 -13.72 -14.09 -0.96
CA LEU A 56 -14.16 -13.20 -2.03
C LEU A 56 -13.37 -11.89 -2.07
N ALA A 57 -13.16 -11.24 -0.91
CA ALA A 57 -12.39 -10.00 -0.81
C ALA A 57 -10.94 -10.19 -1.28
N ARG A 58 -10.32 -11.34 -0.95
CA ARG A 58 -8.98 -11.70 -1.43
C ARG A 58 -8.92 -11.87 -2.95
N ILE A 59 -9.91 -12.53 -3.54
CA ILE A 59 -10.00 -12.70 -5.01
C ILE A 59 -10.21 -11.35 -5.68
N GLU A 60 -11.08 -10.51 -5.13
CA GLU A 60 -11.33 -9.16 -5.63
C GLU A 60 -10.04 -8.32 -5.59
N ASN A 61 -9.32 -8.33 -4.47
CA ASN A 61 -8.05 -7.61 -4.35
C ASN A 61 -6.96 -8.13 -5.31
N LEU A 62 -6.91 -9.44 -5.57
CA LEU A 62 -6.05 -10.02 -6.60
C LEU A 62 -6.42 -9.53 -8.00
N PHE A 63 -7.72 -9.57 -8.33
CA PHE A 63 -8.21 -9.11 -9.61
C PHE A 63 -7.87 -7.64 -9.85
N PHE A 64 -8.14 -6.79 -8.86
CA PHE A 64 -7.77 -5.37 -8.94
C PHE A 64 -6.27 -5.14 -9.05
N LEU A 65 -5.45 -5.92 -8.34
CA LEU A 65 -4.00 -5.85 -8.47
C LEU A 65 -3.55 -6.17 -9.91
N LEU A 66 -4.10 -7.23 -10.51
CA LEU A 66 -3.80 -7.62 -11.89
C LEU A 66 -4.23 -6.54 -12.89
N VAL A 67 -5.43 -5.98 -12.73
CA VAL A 67 -5.91 -4.86 -13.57
C VAL A 67 -5.01 -3.64 -13.42
N ALA A 68 -4.61 -3.29 -12.20
CA ALA A 68 -3.73 -2.15 -11.95
C ALA A 68 -2.35 -2.35 -12.60
N LEU A 69 -1.78 -3.55 -12.50
CA LEU A 69 -0.53 -3.90 -13.18
C LEU A 69 -0.66 -3.80 -14.71
N TYR A 70 -1.76 -4.32 -15.26
CA TYR A 70 -2.03 -4.24 -16.70
C TYR A 70 -2.11 -2.78 -17.20
N LEU A 71 -2.80 -1.91 -16.46
CA LEU A 71 -2.86 -0.48 -16.77
C LEU A 71 -1.49 0.22 -16.66
N CYS A 72 -0.65 -0.20 -15.71
CA CYS A 72 0.73 0.28 -15.63
C CYS A 72 1.54 -0.12 -16.87
N PHE A 73 1.37 -1.36 -17.36
CA PHE A 73 2.03 -1.81 -18.60
C PHE A 73 1.61 -0.98 -19.81
N ILE A 74 0.31 -0.69 -19.97
CA ILE A 74 -0.17 0.19 -21.04
C ILE A 74 0.49 1.57 -20.94
N SER A 75 0.56 2.12 -19.73
CA SER A 75 1.14 3.44 -19.50
C SER A 75 2.63 3.49 -19.82
N LEU A 76 3.39 2.45 -19.46
CA LEU A 76 4.78 2.28 -19.87
C LEU A 76 4.91 2.26 -21.39
N TRP A 77 3.99 1.58 -22.07
CA TRP A 77 4.01 1.49 -23.53
C TRP A 77 3.76 2.83 -24.19
N VAL A 78 2.81 3.62 -23.68
CA VAL A 78 2.56 4.99 -24.12
C VAL A 78 3.78 5.88 -23.90
N ILE A 79 4.45 5.76 -22.74
CA ILE A 79 5.68 6.50 -22.44
C ILE A 79 6.79 6.10 -23.40
N TYR A 80 6.97 4.80 -23.64
CA TYR A 80 7.98 4.28 -24.56
C TYR A 80 7.81 4.86 -25.95
N TYR A 81 6.60 4.78 -26.54
CA TYR A 81 6.35 5.36 -27.85
C TYR A 81 6.45 6.89 -27.88
N GLY A 82 6.03 7.56 -26.80
CA GLY A 82 6.15 8.99 -26.63
C GLY A 82 7.60 9.48 -26.66
N ILE A 83 8.54 8.63 -26.20
CA ILE A 83 9.99 8.92 -26.19
C ILE A 83 10.66 8.51 -27.51
N THR A 84 10.28 7.38 -28.12
CA THR A 84 10.97 6.84 -29.32
C THR A 84 10.61 7.54 -30.62
N LEU A 85 9.44 8.15 -30.71
CA LEU A 85 8.98 8.86 -31.92
C LEU A 85 9.44 10.33 -31.92
N GLU A 86 9.36 10.97 -33.08
CA GLU A 86 9.75 12.38 -33.23
C GLU A 86 9.07 13.29 -32.20
N PHE A 87 9.81 14.24 -31.66
CA PHE A 87 9.28 15.14 -30.65
C PHE A 87 8.11 15.97 -31.18
N SER A 88 7.01 16.00 -30.43
CA SER A 88 5.90 16.93 -30.64
C SER A 88 5.34 17.40 -29.29
N ILE A 89 4.86 18.64 -29.25
CA ILE A 89 4.26 19.23 -28.03
C ILE A 89 3.10 18.34 -27.53
N TYR A 90 2.29 17.82 -28.45
CA TYR A 90 1.22 16.87 -28.12
C TYR A 90 1.76 15.61 -27.44
N ARG A 91 2.82 14.98 -27.99
CA ARG A 91 3.43 13.78 -27.40
C ARG A 91 4.05 14.06 -26.03
N LEU A 92 4.63 15.24 -25.81
CA LEU A 92 5.14 15.64 -24.50
C LEU A 92 4.03 15.62 -23.44
N PHE A 93 2.88 16.23 -23.72
CA PHE A 93 1.75 16.24 -22.80
C PHE A 93 1.17 14.84 -22.55
N VAL A 94 1.04 14.01 -23.59
CA VAL A 94 0.57 12.62 -23.45
C VAL A 94 1.54 11.79 -22.60
N THR A 95 2.85 11.93 -22.83
CA THR A 95 3.88 11.21 -22.07
C THR A 95 3.88 11.64 -20.60
N LEU A 96 3.74 12.95 -20.33
CA LEU A 96 3.63 13.48 -18.97
C LEU A 96 2.38 12.96 -18.26
N ALA A 97 1.22 12.96 -18.94
CA ALA A 97 -0.02 12.43 -18.40
C ALA A 97 0.10 10.93 -18.09
N ALA A 98 0.70 10.15 -18.99
CA ALA A 98 0.94 8.72 -18.78
C ALA A 98 1.90 8.46 -17.60
N ALA A 99 2.95 9.27 -17.43
CA ALA A 99 3.85 9.17 -16.28
C ALA A 99 3.15 9.49 -14.95
N CYS A 100 2.32 10.54 -14.90
CA CYS A 100 1.51 10.87 -13.74
C CYS A 100 0.52 9.76 -13.39
N PHE A 101 -0.16 9.22 -14.40
CA PHE A 101 -1.09 8.11 -14.23
C PHE A 101 -0.37 6.86 -13.71
N LEU A 102 0.80 6.53 -14.26
CA LEU A 102 1.62 5.41 -13.81
C LEU A 102 2.04 5.55 -12.35
N PHE A 103 2.41 6.76 -11.91
CA PHE A 103 2.75 7.01 -10.51
C PHE A 103 1.57 6.72 -9.57
N TRP A 104 0.36 7.18 -9.91
CA TRP A 104 -0.83 6.92 -9.10
C TRP A 104 -1.25 5.46 -9.11
N MET A 105 -1.27 4.83 -10.28
CA MET A 105 -1.63 3.42 -10.41
C MET A 105 -0.61 2.50 -9.74
N GLY A 106 0.69 2.80 -9.87
CA GLY A 106 1.75 2.07 -9.19
C GLY A 106 1.63 2.15 -7.66
N LYS A 107 1.32 3.34 -7.13
CA LYS A 107 1.07 3.51 -5.69
C LYS A 107 -0.16 2.70 -5.24
N SER A 108 -1.24 2.72 -6.00
CA SER A 108 -2.46 1.94 -5.72
C SER A 108 -2.18 0.42 -5.73
N ALA A 109 -1.50 -0.06 -6.77
CA ALA A 109 -1.09 -1.46 -6.90
C ALA A 109 -0.21 -1.91 -5.73
N TYR A 110 0.72 -1.06 -5.28
CA TYR A 110 1.58 -1.36 -4.14
C TYR A 110 0.78 -1.58 -2.83
N TYR A 111 -0.20 -0.72 -2.53
CA TYR A 111 -1.03 -0.91 -1.33
C TYR A 111 -1.89 -2.17 -1.42
N ARG A 112 -2.51 -2.44 -2.58
CA ARG A 112 -3.29 -3.66 -2.79
C ARG A 112 -2.43 -4.91 -2.69
N PHE A 113 -1.19 -4.86 -3.18
CA PHE A 113 -0.23 -5.95 -3.04
C PHE A 113 0.16 -6.20 -1.57
N LEU A 114 0.38 -5.14 -0.78
CA LEU A 114 0.65 -5.26 0.65
C LEU A 114 -0.51 -5.95 1.38
N ILE A 115 -1.75 -5.53 1.09
CA ILE A 115 -2.97 -6.13 1.65
C ILE A 115 -3.06 -7.59 1.24
N PHE A 116 -3.00 -7.88 -0.07
CA PHE A 116 -3.07 -9.22 -0.62
C PHE A 116 -2.03 -10.17 -0.01
N ARG A 117 -0.77 -9.72 0.08
CA ARG A 117 0.32 -10.50 0.67
C ARG A 117 0.06 -10.80 2.15
N TYR A 118 -0.41 -9.81 2.90
CA TYR A 118 -0.64 -9.96 4.33
C TYR A 118 -1.76 -10.96 4.63
N PHE A 119 -2.89 -10.91 3.91
CA PHE A 119 -4.03 -11.79 4.18
C PHE A 119 -3.91 -13.21 3.60
N ILE A 120 -2.98 -13.46 2.67
CA ILE A 120 -2.76 -14.81 2.11
C ILE A 120 -1.61 -15.56 2.79
N PHE A 121 -0.54 -14.87 3.17
CA PHE A 121 0.65 -15.49 3.75
C PHE A 121 0.80 -15.26 5.27
N GLY A 122 -0.05 -14.42 5.86
CA GLY A 122 -0.14 -14.19 7.31
C GLY A 122 -1.22 -15.04 7.95
#